data_AF-A0A7Y9UU44-F1
#
_entry.id   AF-A0A7Y9UU44-F1
#
_cell.length_a   1.000
_cell.length_b   1.000
_cell.length_c   1.000
_cell.angle_alpha   90.00
_cell.angle_beta   90.00
_cell.angle_gamma   90.00
#
_symmetry.space_group_name_H-M   'P 1'
#
loop_
_entity.id
_entity.type
_entity.pdbx_description
1 polymer ?
#
loop_
_entity_poly.entity_id
_entity_poly.type
_entity_poly.pdbx_seq_one_letter_code
_entity_poly.pdbx_strand_id
1 'polypeptide(L)' 'MSPSNQWAELAATYLRTREAHGEHETAKSDLKKLVREDAKEAAGHGIKAKRSKSGAISFEAQAAEASHASVQ' A
#
# COMPACT_ATOMS: atom_id res chain seq x y z
N MET A 1 36.56 -20.43 0.57
CA MET A 1 35.82 -19.23 0.10
C MET A 1 34.38 -19.66 -0.11
N SER A 2 33.47 -19.35 0.82
CA SER A 2 32.06 -19.64 0.61
C SER A 2 31.53 -18.63 -0.41
N PRO A 3 31.10 -19.05 -1.61
CA PRO A 3 30.41 -18.13 -2.51
C PRO A 3 29.16 -17.69 -1.76
N SER A 4 29.08 -16.40 -1.45
CA SER A 4 27.90 -15.81 -0.83
C SER A 4 26.76 -15.98 -1.83
N ASN A 5 25.94 -17.02 -1.66
CA ASN A 5 24.80 -17.32 -2.51
C ASN A 5 23.65 -16.35 -2.26
N GLN A 6 23.96 -15.06 -2.19
CA GLN A 6 23.01 -13.96 -2.06
C GLN A 6 21.96 -14.02 -3.16
N TRP A 7 22.32 -14.54 -4.34
CA TRP A 7 21.38 -14.86 -5.40
C TRP A 7 20.26 -15.82 -4.96
N ALA A 8 20.59 -16.91 -4.29
CA ALA A 8 19.61 -17.90 -3.85
C ALA A 8 18.65 -17.31 -2.81
N GLU A 9 19.17 -16.55 -1.85
CA GLU A 9 18.37 -15.87 -0.82
C GLU A 9 17.42 -14.82 -1.43
N LEU A 10 17.91 -14.05 -2.40
CA LEU A 10 17.11 -13.07 -3.13
C LEU A 10 16.06 -13.73 -4.01
N ALA A 11 16.41 -14.81 -4.73
CA ALA A 11 15.46 -15.57 -5.55
C ALA A 11 14.36 -16.21 -4.70
N ALA A 12 14.71 -16.79 -3.55
CA ALA A 12 13.74 -17.34 -2.61
C ALA A 12 12.79 -16.25 -2.07
N THR A 13 13.32 -15.08 -1.74
CA THR A 13 12.51 -13.94 -1.28
C THR A 13 11.60 -13.43 -2.39
N TYR A 14 12.11 -13.28 -3.61
CA TYR A 14 11.34 -12.83 -4.77
C TYR A 14 10.17 -13.76 -5.07
N LEU A 15 10.40 -15.08 -5.08
CA LEU A 15 9.34 -16.05 -5.31
C LEU A 15 8.29 -16.01 -4.21
N ARG A 16 8.71 -15.91 -2.94
CA ARG A 16 7.82 -15.85 -1.78
C ARG A 16 6.94 -14.58 -1.76
N THR A 17 7.45 -13.44 -2.24
CA THR A 17 6.71 -12.17 -2.21
C THR A 17 5.92 -11.90 -3.49
N ARG A 18 6.13 -12.67 -4.57
CA ARG A 18 5.48 -12.46 -5.87
C ARG A 18 3.95 -12.50 -5.78
N GLU A 19 3.39 -13.48 -5.08
CA GLU A 19 1.94 -13.64 -4.95
C GLU A 19 1.33 -12.49 -4.15
N ALA A 20 1.86 -12.22 -2.95
CA ALA A 20 1.42 -11.09 -2.12
C ALA A 20 1.54 -9.73 -2.83
N HIS A 21 2.60 -9.53 -3.61
CA HIS A 21 2.75 -8.33 -4.46
C HIS A 21 1.68 -8.28 -5.56
N GLY A 22 1.37 -9.42 -6.20
CA GLY A 22 0.31 -9.53 -7.20
C GLY A 22 -1.08 -9.21 -6.64
N GLU A 23 -1.40 -9.75 -5.47
CA GLU A 23 -2.64 -9.44 -4.75
C GLU A 23 -2.69 -7.96 -4.34
N HIS A 24 -1.59 -7.41 -3.85
CA HIS A 24 -1.48 -6.00 -3.50
C HIS A 24 -1.74 -5.08 -4.70
N GLU A 25 -1.12 -5.36 -5.85
CA GLU A 25 -1.29 -4.55 -7.06
C GLU A 25 -2.70 -4.67 -7.63
N THR A 26 -3.32 -5.86 -7.55
CA THR A 26 -4.73 -6.06 -7.90
C THR A 26 -5.64 -5.22 -7.00
N ALA A 27 -5.51 -5.34 -5.68
CA ALA A 27 -6.30 -4.59 -4.72
C ALA A 27 -6.15 -3.08 -4.88
N LYS A 28 -4.92 -2.61 -5.11
CA LYS A 28 -4.61 -1.20 -5.37
C LYS A 28 -5.25 -0.69 -6.65
N SER A 29 -5.29 -1.50 -7.71
CA SER A 29 -5.96 -1.16 -8.96
C SER A 29 -7.47 -1.03 -8.76
N ASP A 30 -8.08 -1.99 -8.05
CA ASP A 30 -9.52 -1.97 -7.80
C ASP A 30 -9.93 -0.83 -6.86
N LEU A 31 -9.14 -0.56 -5.81
CA LEU A 31 -9.34 0.60 -4.95
C LEU A 31 -9.34 1.92 -5.75
N LYS A 32 -8.45 2.08 -6.73
CA LYS A 32 -8.43 3.27 -7.59
C LYS A 32 -9.71 3.43 -8.40
N LYS A 33 -10.29 2.33 -8.90
CA LYS A 33 -11.57 2.35 -9.63
C LYS A 33 -12.76 2.75 -8.74
N LEU A 34 -12.68 2.42 -7.44
CA LEU A 34 -13.70 2.78 -6.46
C LEU A 34 -13.64 4.26 -6.04
N VAL A 35 -12.49 4.93 -6.22
CA VAL A 35 -12.41 6.38 -6.00
C VAL A 35 -13.15 7.09 -7.12
N ARG A 36 -14.32 7.65 -6.81
CA ARG A 36 -15.11 8.47 -7.73
C ARG A 36 -14.26 9.58 -8.37
N GLU A 37 -14.56 9.93 -9.60
CA GLU A 37 -13.81 10.95 -10.37
C GLU A 37 -13.93 12.34 -9.74
N ASP A 38 -15.07 12.64 -9.12
CA ASP A 38 -15.33 13.89 -8.40
C ASP A 38 -14.76 13.92 -6.97
N ALA A 39 -14.31 12.78 -6.45
CA ALA A 39 -13.79 12.67 -5.09
C ALA A 39 -12.32 13.09 -5.01
N LYS A 40 -12.03 13.99 -4.06
CA LYS A 40 -10.66 14.40 -3.69
C LYS A 40 -9.95 13.35 -2.84
N GLU A 41 -10.70 12.62 -2.03
CA GLU A 41 -10.19 11.55 -1.17
C GLU A 41 -11.25 10.46 -0.92
N ALA A 42 -10.79 9.26 -0.57
CA ALA A 42 -11.61 8.15 -0.09
C ALA A 42 -10.87 7.47 1.07
N ALA A 43 -11.57 7.07 2.13
CA ALA A 43 -10.94 6.48 3.32
C ALA A 43 -11.76 5.29 3.85
N GLY A 44 -11.08 4.32 4.46
CA GLY A 44 -11.71 3.17 5.08
C GLY A 44 -10.69 2.09 5.46
N HIS A 45 -11.02 1.24 6.42
CA HIS A 45 -10.19 0.09 6.84
C HIS A 45 -8.71 0.43 7.12
N GLY A 46 -8.43 1.63 7.64
CA GLY A 46 -7.07 2.06 7.98
C GLY A 46 -6.24 2.55 6.79
N ILE A 47 -6.84 2.82 5.63
CA ILE A 47 -6.16 3.43 4.49
C ILE A 47 -6.92 4.66 3.98
N LYS A 48 -6.18 5.64 3.46
CA LYS A 48 -6.70 6.82 2.77
C LYS A 48 -6.13 6.88 1.35
N ALA A 49 -7.01 7.05 0.38
CA ALA A 49 -6.69 7.37 -1.00
C ALA A 49 -6.81 8.89 -1.20
N LYS A 50 -5.80 9.52 -1.80
CA LYS A 50 -5.81 10.95 -2.19
C LYS A 50 -5.65 11.09 -3.68
N ARG A 51 -6.50 11.90 -4.31
CA ARG A 51 -6.40 12.27 -5.72
C ARG A 51 -5.59 13.56 -5.87
N SER A 52 -4.53 13.52 -6.67
CA SER A 52 -3.74 14.70 -7.02
C SER A 52 -4.52 15.61 -7.97
N LYS A 53 -4.04 16.85 -8.15
CA LYS A 53 -4.57 17.79 -9.15
C LYS A 53 -4.46 17.25 -10.59
N SER A 54 -3.53 16.33 -10.86
CA SER A 54 -3.37 15.64 -12.15
C SER A 54 -4.18 14.34 -12.26
N GLY A 55 -4.99 13.99 -11.25
CA GLY A 55 -5.84 12.81 -11.24
C GLY A 55 -5.18 11.53 -10.74
N ALA A 56 -3.89 11.56 -10.40
CA ALA A 56 -3.19 10.40 -9.83
C ALA A 56 -3.72 10.09 -8.42
N ILE A 57 -3.93 8.81 -8.13
CA ILE A 57 -4.40 8.36 -6.82
C ILE A 57 -3.25 7.70 -6.06
N SER A 58 -2.94 8.25 -4.88
CA SER A 58 -1.95 7.74 -3.93
C SER A 58 -2.64 7.18 -2.70
N PHE A 59 -2.07 6.14 -2.09
CA PHE A 59 -2.58 5.52 -0.87
C PHE A 59 -1.63 5.76 0.29
N GLU A 60 -2.19 6.10 1.45
CA GLU A 60 -1.47 6.25 2.71
C GLU A 60 -2.16 5.35 3.74
N ALA A 61 -1.36 4.58 4.50
CA ALA A 61 -1.87 3.91 5.69
C ALA A 61 -2.25 4.99 6.70
N GLN A 62 -3.52 5.03 7.10
CA GLN A 62 -3.92 5.77 8.27
C GLN A 62 -3.51 4.90 9.45
N ALA A 63 -2.45 5.29 10.16
CA ALA A 63 -2.26 4.81 11.52
C ALA A 63 -3.61 4.98 12.22
N ALA A 64 -4.12 3.91 12.86
CA ALA A 64 -5.23 4.08 13.77
C ALA A 64 -4.76 5.18 14.73
N GLU A 65 -5.37 6.36 14.64
CA GLU A 65 -5.19 7.42 15.60
C GLU A 65 -5.70 6.82 16.92
N ALA A 66 -4.80 6.12 17.63
CA ALA A 66 -4.90 5.93 19.04
C ALA A 66 -5.15 7.34 19.57
N SER A 67 -6.37 7.55 20.00
CA SER A 67 -6.86 8.80 20.51
C SER A 67 -6.06 9.09 21.78
N HIS A 68 -4.84 9.60 21.63
CA HIS A 68 -4.15 10.30 22.70
C HIS A 68 -4.89 11.62 22.84
N ALA A 69 -6.03 11.55 23.51
CA ALA A 69 -6.57 12.67 24.24
C ALA A 69 -5.41 13.19 25.10
N SER A 70 -4.85 14.34 24.71
CA SER A 70 -4.00 15.11 25.60
C SER A 70 -4.91 15.61 26.71
N VAL A 71 -5.07 14.81 27.76
CA VAL A 71 -5.50 15.31 29.06
C VAL A 71 -4.29 15.95 29.70
N GLN A 72 -4.10 17.24 29.45
CA GLN A 72 -3.54 18.15 30.43
C GLN A 72 -3.90 19.60 30.12
#